data_AF-A0A7X8HEL4-F1
#
_entry.id   AF-A0A7X8HEL4-F1
#
_cell.length_a   1.000
_cell.length_b   1.000
_cell.length_c   1.000
_cell.angle_alpha   90.00
_cell.angle_beta   90.00
_cell.angle_gamma   90.00
#
_symmetry.space_group_name_H-M   'P 1'
#
loop_
_entity.id
_entity.type
_entity.pdbx_description
1 polymer ?
#
loop_
_entity_poly.entity_id
_entity_poly.type
_entity_poly.pdbx_seq_one_letter_code
_entity_poly.pdbx_strand_id
1 'polypeptide(L)' 'MTYLYLAIAASVLGLTVWHLWTEKDWRKQAAAAMVAIPLLLRVLMIK' A
#
# COMPACT_ATOMS: atom_id res chain seq x y z
N MET A 1 14.10 2.68 -15.06
CA MET A 1 12.61 2.74 -15.04
C MET A 1 12.01 1.98 -13.86
N THR A 2 12.45 0.75 -13.57
CA THR A 2 11.90 -0.10 -12.49
C THR A 2 12.09 0.47 -11.07
N TYR A 3 13.25 1.04 -10.75
CA TYR A 3 13.55 1.54 -9.38
C TYR A 3 12.75 2.79 -8.99
N LEU A 4 12.55 3.73 -9.90
CA LEU A 4 11.72 4.92 -9.63
C LEU A 4 10.26 4.51 -9.40
N TYR A 5 9.76 3.58 -10.23
CA TYR A 5 8.43 3.02 -10.05
C TYR A 5 8.28 2.30 -8.70
N LEU A 6 9.26 1.48 -8.33
CA LEU A 6 9.30 0.80 -7.02
C LEU A 6 9.35 1.80 -5.86
N ALA A 7 10.12 2.88 -5.97
CA ALA A 7 10.19 3.91 -4.95
C ALA A 7 8.83 4.62 -4.77
N ILE A 8 8.14 4.93 -5.86
CA ILE A 8 6.78 5.49 -5.82
C ILE A 8 5.83 4.47 -5.18
N ALA A 9 5.85 3.21 -5.62
CA ALA A 9 4.99 2.17 -5.07
C ALA A 9 5.22 1.95 -3.56
N ALA A 10 6.47 1.95 -3.11
CA ALA A 10 6.84 1.84 -1.71
C ALA A 10 6.37 3.05 -0.89
N SER A 11 6.45 4.26 -1.47
CA SER A 11 5.96 5.48 -0.81
C SER A 11 4.44 5.46 -0.64
N VAL A 12 3.72 5.07 -1.69
CA VAL A 12 2.25 4.92 -1.63
C VAL A 12 1.86 3.80 -0.67
N LEU A 13 2.63 2.71 -0.59
CA LEU A 13 2.41 1.63 0.37
C LEU A 13 2.55 2.14 1.81
N GLY A 14 3.61 2.90 2.10
CA GLY A 14 3.82 3.50 3.41
C GLY A 14 2.65 4.40 3.83
N LEU A 15 2.18 5.26 2.93
CA LEU A 15 1.00 6.11 3.18
C LEU A 15 -0.28 5.29 3.39
N THR A 16 -0.47 4.22 2.62
CA THR A 16 -1.66 3.37 2.71
C THR A 16 -1.68 2.59 4.03
N VAL A 17 -0.54 2.05 4.45
CA VAL A 17 -0.39 1.35 5.75
C VAL A 17 -0.56 2.34 6.91
N TRP A 18 -0.01 3.55 6.79
CA TRP A 18 -0.23 4.61 7.78
C TRP A 18 -1.72 4.97 7.90
N HIS A 19 -2.42 5.11 6.77
CA HIS A 19 -3.85 5.37 6.77
C HIS A 19 -4.63 4.20 7.40
N LEU A 20 -4.27 2.95 7.08
CA LEU A 20 -4.88 1.76 7.67
C LEU A 20 -4.75 1.73 9.21
N TRP A 21 -3.60 2.18 9.74
CA TRP A 21 -3.35 2.22 11.19
C TRP A 21 -4.05 3.39 11.91
N THR A 22 -4.27 4.51 11.23
CA THR A 22 -4.80 5.74 11.83
C THR A 22 -6.30 5.94 11.63
N GLU A 23 -6.88 5.33 10.61
CA GLU A 23 -8.31 5.42 10.30
C GLU A 23 -9.15 4.66 11.33
N LYS A 24 -10.31 5.20 11.70
CA LYS A 24 -11.24 4.61 12.70
C LYS A 24 -12.43 3.93 12.04
N ASP A 25 -12.78 4.32 10.83
CA ASP A 25 -13.87 3.70 10.08
C ASP A 25 -13.41 2.37 9.46
N TRP A 26 -14.00 1.26 9.94
CA TRP A 26 -13.66 -0.08 9.49
C TRP A 26 -13.86 -0.30 7.97
N ARG A 27 -14.80 0.42 7.33
CA ARG A 27 -15.03 0.32 5.89
C ARG A 27 -13.87 0.90 5.10
N LYS A 28 -13.34 2.03 5.58
CA LYS A 28 -12.17 2.69 4.99
C LYS A 28 -10.89 1.90 5.26
N GLN A 29 -10.76 1.31 6.45
CA GLN A 29 -9.68 0.36 6.73
C GLN A 29 -9.72 -0.84 5.77
N ALA A 30 -10.89 -1.44 5.55
CA ALA A 30 -11.03 -2.56 4.61
C ALA A 30 -10.62 -2.16 3.17
N ALA A 31 -11.06 -0.99 2.71
CA ALA A 31 -10.65 -0.46 1.42
C ALA A 31 -9.13 -0.21 1.33
N ALA A 32 -8.54 0.37 2.38
CA ALA A 32 -7.09 0.59 2.47
C ALA A 32 -6.32 -0.74 2.45
N ALA A 33 -6.78 -1.76 3.15
CA ALA A 33 -6.19 -3.09 3.14
C ALA A 33 -6.26 -3.75 1.74
N MET A 34 -7.39 -3.62 1.04
CA MET A 34 -7.56 -4.14 -0.33
C MET A 34 -6.58 -3.52 -1.32
N VAL A 35 -6.15 -2.28 -1.10
CA VAL A 35 -5.12 -1.61 -1.91
C VAL A 35 -3.72 -1.94 -1.41
N ALA A 36 -3.50 -2.01 -0.10
CA ALA A 36 -2.19 -2.27 0.49
C ALA A 36 -1.63 -3.65 0.10
N ILE A 37 -2.46 -4.70 0.06
CA ILE A 37 -2.04 -6.07 -0.26
C ILE A 37 -1.41 -6.17 -1.67
N PRO A 38 -2.09 -5.80 -2.77
CA PRO A 38 -1.48 -5.88 -4.09
C PRO A 38 -0.29 -4.93 -4.25
N LEU A 39 -0.28 -3.79 -3.55
CA LEU A 39 0.83 -2.84 -3.58
C LEU A 39 2.07 -3.42 -2.87
N LEU A 40 1.88 -4.13 -1.74
CA LEU A 40 2.91 -4.86 -1.03
C LEU A 40 3.52 -5.94 -1.92
N LEU A 41 2.69 -6.78 -2.54
CA LEU A 41 3.15 -7.81 -3.48
C LEU A 41 3.98 -7.21 -4.62
N ARG A 42 3.55 -6.06 -5.14
CA ARG A 42 4.24 -5.34 -6.21
C ARG A 42 5.59 -4.78 -5.77
N VAL A 43 5.69 -4.23 -4.56
CA VAL A 43 6.95 -3.72 -3.99
C VAL A 43 7.92 -4.86 -3.68
N LEU A 44 7.41 -6.00 -3.22
CA LEU A 44 8.21 -7.21 -2.98
C LEU A 44 8.54 -7.99 -4.26
N MET A 45 8.06 -7.53 -5.42
CA MET A 45 8.21 -8.19 -6.72
C MET A 45 7.73 -9.65 -6.73
N ILE A 46 6.70 -9.95 -5.93
CA ILE A 46 6.04 -11.27 -5.87
C ILE A 46 5.02 -11.35 -7.00
N LYS A 47 5.08 -12.42 -7.80
CA LYS A 47 4.18 -12.69 -8.93
C LYS A 47 3.01 -13.58 -8.55
#